data_AF-A0A7Z9S4K4-F1
#
_entry.id   AF-A0A7Z9S4K4-F1
#
_cell.length_a   1.000
_cell.length_b   1.000
_cell.length_c   1.000
_cell.angle_alpha   90.00
_cell.angle_beta   90.00
_cell.angle_gamma   90.00
#
_symmetry.space_group_name_H-M   'P 1'
#
loop_
_entity.id
_entity.type
_entity.pdbx_description
1 polymer ?
#
loop_
_entity_poly.entity_id
_entity_poly.type
_entity_poly.pdbx_seq_one_letter_code
_entity_poly.pdbx_strand_id
1 'polypeptide(L)'
;LVGIPLSILLGIVVGLVIGVGLFKVFQKFNPRATKRVLVMLGLSVLLVRAEYIMQAWIPFAALLAVMAMGFIILEKDDHMAHEISAKLGKIWVFAEIVLFTMVGAQVDIEVAMEAGFAGALIIGLGLVARSIGTYGCLLGSELNVAERIFVVITYLPKATVQAAIGGAPLAAMALAGMETGAGEIILAVAVLSIVLTAPLGAWAISVTGDRVLQVALAGIHDARDAVKESEGG
;
A
#
# COMPACT_ATOMS: atom_id res chain seq x y z
N LEU A 1 -18.58 -15.63 -0.95
CA LEU A 1 -17.40 -15.91 -0.08
C LEU A 1 -16.22 -16.50 -0.85
N VAL A 2 -16.39 -17.47 -1.75
CA VAL A 2 -15.28 -18.07 -2.55
C VAL A 2 -14.64 -17.08 -3.55
N GLY A 3 -15.37 -16.05 -4.00
CA GLY A 3 -14.86 -15.08 -4.97
C GLY A 3 -13.68 -14.23 -4.48
N ILE A 4 -13.56 -13.96 -3.17
CA ILE A 4 -12.49 -13.11 -2.63
C ILE A 4 -11.15 -13.85 -2.60
N PRO A 5 -11.02 -15.07 -2.05
CA PRO A 5 -9.78 -15.84 -2.16
C PRO A 5 -9.38 -16.07 -3.62
N LEU A 6 -10.35 -16.31 -4.50
CA LEU A 6 -10.11 -16.52 -5.92
C LEU A 6 -9.57 -15.26 -6.60
N SER A 7 -10.11 -14.07 -6.30
CA SER A 7 -9.63 -12.82 -6.91
C SER A 7 -8.21 -12.47 -6.51
N ILE A 8 -7.85 -12.76 -5.26
CA ILE A 8 -6.49 -12.59 -4.74
C ILE A 8 -5.55 -13.53 -5.49
N LEU A 9 -5.90 -14.81 -5.57
CA LEU A 9 -5.06 -15.81 -6.22
C LEU A 9 -4.88 -15.50 -7.71
N LEU A 10 -5.97 -15.18 -8.43
CA LEU A 10 -5.90 -14.78 -9.83
C LEU A 10 -5.10 -13.51 -10.04
N GLY A 11 -5.30 -12.49 -9.19
CA GLY A 11 -4.54 -11.24 -9.23
C GLY A 11 -3.04 -11.49 -9.12
N ILE A 12 -2.62 -12.27 -8.11
CA ILE A 12 -1.21 -12.63 -7.92
C ILE A 12 -0.68 -13.41 -9.12
N VAL A 13 -1.35 -14.50 -9.53
CA VAL A 13 -0.88 -15.36 -10.64
C VAL A 13 -0.71 -14.57 -11.93
N VAL A 14 -1.70 -13.76 -12.31
CA VAL A 14 -1.63 -12.93 -13.51
C VAL A 14 -0.52 -11.90 -13.40
N GLY A 15 -0.39 -11.23 -12.25
CA GLY A 15 0.67 -10.26 -11.99
C GLY A 15 2.06 -10.86 -12.09
N LEU A 16 2.27 -12.06 -11.55
CA LEU A 16 3.54 -12.78 -11.65
C LEU A 16 3.86 -13.17 -13.09
N VAL A 17 2.89 -13.72 -13.83
CA VAL A 17 3.08 -14.11 -15.25
C VAL A 17 3.45 -12.90 -16.10
N ILE A 18 2.71 -11.80 -15.93
CA ILE A 18 2.97 -10.55 -16.65
C ILE A 18 4.33 -9.97 -16.24
N GLY A 19 4.66 -9.96 -14.94
CA GLY A 19 5.95 -9.48 -14.44
C GLY A 19 7.13 -10.25 -15.02
N VAL A 20 7.05 -11.58 -15.08
CA VAL A 20 8.10 -12.42 -15.70
C VAL A 20 8.21 -12.14 -17.20
N GLY A 21 7.08 -11.99 -17.90
CA GLY A 21 7.06 -11.61 -19.31
C GLY A 21 7.73 -10.26 -19.55
N LEU A 22 7.39 -9.27 -18.73
CA LEU A 22 7.92 -7.92 -18.82
C LEU A 22 9.42 -7.87 -18.51
N PHE A 23 9.86 -8.59 -17.48
CA PHE A 23 11.27 -8.75 -17.14
C PHE A 23 12.09 -9.28 -18.33
N LYS A 24 11.62 -10.35 -19.00
CA LYS A 24 12.29 -10.90 -20.18
C LYS A 24 12.38 -9.91 -21.34
N VAL A 25 11.34 -9.11 -21.55
CA VAL A 25 11.33 -8.07 -22.59
C VAL A 25 12.33 -6.96 -22.23
N PHE A 26 12.36 -6.51 -20.98
CA PHE A 26 13.30 -5.49 -20.52
C PHE A 26 14.74 -5.94 -20.61
N GLN A 27 15.03 -7.20 -20.26
CA GLN A 27 16.38 -7.76 -20.40
C GLN A 27 16.80 -7.85 -21.87
N LYS A 28 15.91 -8.30 -22.77
CA LYS A 28 16.22 -8.47 -24.19
C LYS A 28 16.46 -7.17 -24.94
N PHE A 29 15.64 -6.15 -24.70
CA PHE A 29 15.70 -4.88 -25.44
C PHE A 29 16.45 -3.78 -24.69
N ASN A 30 16.75 -3.98 -23.41
CA ASN A 30 17.39 -3.03 -22.49
C ASN A 30 16.93 -1.57 -22.68
N PRO A 31 15.61 -1.29 -22.63
CA PRO A 31 15.12 0.06 -22.84
C PRO A 31 15.51 0.97 -21.66
N ARG A 32 15.67 2.27 -21.93
CA ARG A 32 15.91 3.28 -20.88
C ARG A 32 14.85 3.20 -19.77
N ALA A 33 15.25 3.45 -18.51
CA ALA A 33 14.38 3.41 -17.34
C ALA A 33 13.04 4.17 -17.53
N THR A 34 13.04 5.34 -18.18
CA THR A 34 11.80 6.08 -18.47
C THR A 34 10.80 5.27 -19.30
N LYS A 35 11.27 4.52 -20.32
CA LYS A 35 10.40 3.68 -21.14
C LYS A 35 9.87 2.49 -20.33
N ARG A 36 10.70 1.89 -19.46
CA ARG A 36 10.27 0.80 -18.56
C ARG A 36 9.11 1.27 -17.66
N VAL A 37 9.27 2.44 -17.05
CA VAL A 37 8.25 3.07 -16.19
C VAL A 37 6.96 3.34 -16.96
N LEU A 38 7.03 3.91 -18.16
CA LEU A 38 5.84 4.17 -18.98
C LEU A 38 5.11 2.88 -19.37
N VAL A 39 5.84 1.81 -19.71
CA VAL A 39 5.24 0.51 -20.01
C VAL A 39 4.57 -0.09 -18.78
N MET A 40 5.23 -0.02 -17.61
CA MET A 40 4.64 -0.51 -16.35
C MET A 40 3.38 0.27 -15.96
N LEU A 41 3.40 1.60 -16.07
CA LEU A 41 2.22 2.44 -15.80
C LEU A 41 1.09 2.13 -16.79
N GLY A 42 1.40 2.06 -18.08
CA GLY A 42 0.42 1.71 -19.11
C GLY A 42 -0.21 0.34 -18.85
N LEU A 43 0.61 -0.66 -18.52
CA LEU A 43 0.13 -2.01 -18.21
C LEU A 43 -0.69 -2.03 -16.92
N SER A 44 -0.33 -1.23 -15.91
CA SER A 44 -1.10 -1.08 -14.68
C SER A 44 -2.49 -0.53 -14.95
N VAL A 45 -2.59 0.53 -15.78
CA VAL A 45 -3.88 1.09 -16.20
C VAL A 45 -4.70 0.07 -16.99
N LEU A 46 -4.07 -0.69 -17.88
CA LEU A 46 -4.74 -1.76 -18.65
C LEU A 46 -5.27 -2.87 -17.73
N LEU A 47 -4.52 -3.27 -16.71
CA LEU A 47 -4.95 -4.28 -15.73
C LEU A 47 -6.16 -3.80 -14.92
N VAL A 48 -6.14 -2.55 -14.45
CA VAL A 48 -7.29 -1.94 -13.75
C VAL A 48 -8.49 -1.83 -14.67
N ARG A 49 -8.29 -1.47 -15.94
CA ARG A 49 -9.37 -1.44 -16.93
C ARG A 49 -9.92 -2.84 -17.21
N ALA A 50 -9.06 -3.85 -17.26
CA ALA A 50 -9.45 -5.24 -17.44
C ALA A 50 -10.28 -5.75 -16.26
N GLU A 51 -9.90 -5.41 -15.01
CA GLU A 51 -10.71 -5.69 -13.82
C GLU A 51 -12.13 -5.16 -13.96
N TYR A 52 -12.29 -3.88 -14.34
CA TYR A 52 -13.61 -3.26 -14.48
C TYR A 52 -14.50 -3.97 -15.53
N ILE A 53 -13.92 -4.39 -16.66
CA ILE A 53 -14.66 -5.07 -17.74
C ILE A 53 -14.99 -6.52 -17.34
N MET A 54 -14.05 -7.20 -16.69
CA MET A 54 -14.15 -8.61 -16.36
C MET A 54 -14.89 -8.88 -15.05
N GLN A 55 -15.16 -7.84 -14.25
CA GLN A 55 -15.81 -7.94 -12.94
C GLN A 55 -17.12 -8.73 -12.94
N ALA A 56 -17.88 -8.70 -14.05
CA ALA A 56 -19.14 -9.44 -14.19
C ALA A 56 -18.95 -10.96 -14.39
N TRP A 57 -17.77 -11.42 -14.77
CA TRP A 57 -17.50 -12.81 -15.17
C TRP A 57 -16.48 -13.48 -14.26
N ILE A 58 -15.41 -12.76 -13.92
CA ILE A 58 -14.26 -13.28 -13.18
C ILE A 58 -13.85 -12.27 -12.10
N PRO A 59 -13.82 -12.68 -10.82
CA PRO A 59 -13.34 -11.82 -9.76
C PRO A 59 -11.80 -11.72 -9.88
N PHE A 60 -11.28 -10.52 -10.15
CA PHE A 60 -9.85 -10.29 -10.44
C PHE A 60 -9.38 -9.02 -9.73
N ALA A 61 -8.33 -9.09 -8.91
CA ALA A 61 -7.81 -7.94 -8.18
C ALA A 61 -6.60 -7.31 -8.92
N ALA A 62 -6.81 -6.26 -9.71
CA ALA A 62 -5.74 -5.68 -10.54
C ALA A 62 -4.63 -5.04 -9.72
N LEU A 63 -4.95 -4.38 -8.60
CA LEU A 63 -3.92 -3.76 -7.75
C LEU A 63 -2.94 -4.80 -7.19
N LEU A 64 -3.43 -6.00 -6.84
CA LEU A 64 -2.57 -7.12 -6.44
C LEU A 64 -1.71 -7.60 -7.61
N ALA A 65 -2.25 -7.64 -8.83
CA ALA A 65 -1.49 -7.99 -10.02
C ALA A 65 -0.37 -6.98 -10.32
N VAL A 66 -0.64 -5.68 -10.17
CA VAL A 66 0.35 -4.60 -10.32
C VAL A 66 1.46 -4.72 -9.26
N MET A 67 1.09 -4.98 -8.01
CA MET A 67 2.07 -5.22 -6.94
C MET A 67 2.93 -6.46 -7.20
N ALA A 68 2.32 -7.58 -7.61
CA ALA A 68 3.03 -8.82 -7.93
C ALA A 68 3.98 -8.65 -9.14
N MET A 69 3.59 -7.83 -10.13
CA MET A 69 4.45 -7.47 -11.26
C MET A 69 5.69 -6.70 -10.80
N GLY A 70 5.52 -5.69 -9.93
CA GLY A 70 6.63 -4.94 -9.34
C GLY A 70 7.53 -5.81 -8.47
N PHE A 71 6.94 -6.71 -7.67
CA PHE A 71 7.65 -7.69 -6.87
C PHE A 71 8.55 -8.60 -7.71
N ILE A 72 8.07 -9.13 -8.83
CA ILE A 72 8.91 -9.96 -9.72
C ILE A 72 10.09 -9.19 -10.29
N ILE A 73 9.90 -7.92 -10.64
CA ILE A 73 11.00 -7.09 -11.16
C ILE A 73 12.05 -6.88 -10.07
N LEU A 74 11.63 -6.58 -8.84
CA LEU A 74 12.51 -6.46 -7.68
C LEU A 74 13.29 -7.76 -7.40
N GLU A 75 12.58 -8.88 -7.36
CA GLU A 75 13.18 -10.20 -7.09
C GLU A 75 14.17 -10.64 -8.18
N LYS A 76 13.96 -10.23 -9.44
CA LYS A 76 14.80 -10.65 -10.56
C LYS A 76 15.96 -9.72 -10.85
N ASP A 77 15.81 -8.42 -10.59
CA ASP A 77 16.84 -7.41 -10.81
C ASP A 77 16.59 -6.19 -9.91
N ASP A 78 17.24 -6.21 -8.76
CA ASP A 78 17.13 -5.17 -7.74
C ASP A 78 17.55 -3.79 -8.27
N HIS A 79 18.62 -3.73 -9.07
CA HIS A 79 19.11 -2.47 -9.63
C HIS A 79 18.07 -1.86 -10.59
N MET A 80 17.51 -2.65 -11.50
CA MET A 80 16.45 -2.20 -12.40
C MET A 80 15.20 -1.74 -11.61
N ALA A 81 14.83 -2.46 -10.56
CA ALA A 81 13.70 -2.08 -9.72
C ALA A 81 13.92 -0.74 -9.00
N HIS A 82 15.12 -0.51 -8.46
CA HIS A 82 15.49 0.77 -7.84
C HIS A 82 15.49 1.92 -8.85
N GLU A 83 15.99 1.73 -10.07
CA GLU A 83 15.90 2.74 -11.13
C GLU A 83 14.45 3.11 -11.45
N ILE A 84 13.57 2.11 -11.59
CA ILE A 84 12.14 2.30 -11.87
C ILE A 84 11.47 3.01 -10.69
N SER A 85 11.72 2.55 -9.47
CA SER A 85 11.20 3.12 -8.23
C SER A 85 11.59 4.59 -8.07
N ALA A 86 12.85 4.94 -8.33
CA ALA A 86 13.31 6.32 -8.27
C ALA A 86 12.59 7.25 -9.27
N LYS A 87 12.22 6.74 -10.46
CA LYS A 87 11.44 7.52 -11.43
C LYS A 87 9.96 7.61 -11.02
N LEU A 88 9.37 6.51 -10.55
CA LEU A 88 8.00 6.50 -10.02
C LEU A 88 7.86 7.45 -8.83
N GLY A 89 8.87 7.53 -7.95
CA GLY A 89 8.91 8.47 -6.83
C GLY A 89 8.79 9.94 -7.26
N LYS A 90 9.41 10.32 -8.39
CA LYS A 90 9.27 11.69 -8.93
C LYS A 90 7.85 11.98 -9.44
N ILE A 91 7.21 10.98 -10.04
CA ILE A 91 5.81 11.08 -10.47
C ILE A 91 4.89 11.13 -9.25
N TRP A 92 5.20 10.33 -8.23
CA TRP A 92 4.45 10.24 -6.99
C TRP A 92 4.37 11.58 -6.26
N VAL A 93 5.45 12.37 -6.18
CA VAL A 93 5.40 13.70 -5.54
C VAL A 93 4.28 14.58 -6.12
N PHE A 94 4.12 14.59 -7.45
CA PHE A 94 3.03 15.33 -8.09
C PHE A 94 1.67 14.67 -7.83
N ALA A 95 1.57 13.35 -7.98
CA ALA A 95 0.34 12.60 -7.77
C ALA A 95 -0.18 12.71 -6.33
N GLU A 96 0.71 12.74 -5.34
CA GLU A 96 0.42 12.87 -3.92
C GLU A 96 -0.24 14.21 -3.61
N ILE A 97 0.31 15.31 -4.14
CA ILE A 97 -0.28 16.66 -3.99
C ILE A 97 -1.69 16.68 -4.58
N VAL A 98 -1.86 16.15 -5.80
CA VAL A 98 -3.17 16.09 -6.46
C VAL A 98 -4.15 15.25 -5.64
N LEU A 99 -3.73 14.07 -5.18
CA LEU A 99 -4.56 13.13 -4.43
C LEU A 99 -5.05 13.74 -3.12
N PHE A 100 -4.15 14.28 -2.29
CA PHE A 100 -4.55 14.85 -1.00
C PHE A 100 -5.34 16.16 -1.16
N THR A 101 -5.05 16.97 -2.17
CA THR A 101 -5.83 18.19 -2.46
C THR A 101 -7.25 17.83 -2.91
N MET A 102 -7.40 16.84 -3.80
CA MET A 102 -8.70 16.37 -4.28
C MET A 102 -9.53 15.74 -3.16
N VAL A 103 -8.91 14.89 -2.33
CA VAL A 103 -9.59 14.28 -1.18
C VAL A 103 -10.04 15.34 -0.20
N GLY A 104 -9.18 16.32 0.14
CA GLY A 104 -9.57 17.43 1.00
C GLY A 104 -10.70 18.29 0.42
N ALA A 105 -10.74 18.47 -0.91
CA ALA A 105 -11.79 19.22 -1.58
C ALA A 105 -13.15 18.48 -1.65
N GLN A 106 -13.16 17.15 -1.55
CA GLN A 106 -14.39 16.34 -1.58
C GLN A 106 -15.06 16.19 -0.21
N VAL A 107 -14.37 16.53 0.88
CA VAL A 107 -14.92 16.37 2.24
C VAL A 107 -15.91 17.47 2.54
N ASP A 108 -17.11 17.07 2.96
CA ASP A 108 -18.06 17.96 3.60
C ASP A 108 -17.67 18.16 5.08
N ILE A 109 -17.42 19.42 5.46
CA ILE A 109 -16.98 19.79 6.80
C ILE A 109 -18.11 19.60 7.83
N GLU A 110 -19.36 19.84 7.44
CA GLU A 110 -20.52 19.70 8.32
C GLU A 110 -20.73 18.22 8.68
N VAL A 111 -20.71 17.34 7.67
CA VAL A 111 -20.76 15.89 7.87
C VAL A 111 -19.58 15.39 8.70
N ALA A 112 -18.37 15.92 8.46
CA ALA A 112 -17.18 15.57 9.24
C ALA A 112 -17.27 16.01 10.71
N MET A 113 -17.91 17.14 10.99
CA MET A 113 -18.13 17.62 12.36
C MET A 113 -19.18 16.78 13.08
N GLU A 114 -20.32 16.49 12.44
CA GLU A 114 -21.38 15.67 13.01
C GLU A 114 -20.92 14.23 13.27
N ALA A 115 -20.24 13.63 12.28
CA ALA A 115 -19.68 12.29 12.40
C ALA A 115 -18.39 12.26 13.24
N GLY A 116 -17.81 13.40 13.60
CA GLY A 116 -16.45 13.51 14.14
C GLY A 116 -16.22 12.69 15.41
N PHE A 117 -17.10 12.82 16.41
CA PHE A 117 -16.94 12.10 17.67
C PHE A 117 -17.16 10.59 17.51
N ALA A 118 -18.25 10.20 16.83
CA ALA A 118 -18.55 8.79 16.58
C ALA A 118 -17.48 8.12 15.71
N GLY A 119 -17.00 8.83 14.69
CA GLY A 119 -15.92 8.41 13.81
C GLY A 119 -14.60 8.22 14.56
N ALA A 120 -14.21 9.18 15.40
CA ALA A 120 -13.02 9.07 16.23
C ALA A 120 -13.08 7.87 17.19
N LEU A 121 -14.25 7.61 17.78
CA LEU A 121 -14.46 6.44 18.64
C LEU A 121 -14.31 5.13 17.87
N ILE A 122 -14.92 5.01 16.69
CA ILE A 122 -14.81 3.82 15.83
C ILE A 122 -13.36 3.59 15.39
N ILE A 123 -12.66 4.66 15.00
CA ILE A 123 -11.24 4.59 14.65
C ILE A 123 -10.43 4.08 15.85
N GLY A 124 -10.64 4.66 17.04
CA GLY A 124 -9.95 4.24 18.27
C GLY A 124 -10.17 2.77 18.61
N LEU A 125 -11.42 2.30 18.56
CA LEU A 125 -11.74 0.89 18.80
C LEU A 125 -11.11 -0.02 17.75
N GLY A 126 -11.14 0.37 16.47
CA GLY A 126 -10.49 -0.37 15.39
C GLY A 126 -8.97 -0.46 15.57
N LEU A 127 -8.33 0.62 16.04
CA LEU A 127 -6.91 0.64 16.35
C LEU A 127 -6.55 -0.27 17.52
N VAL A 128 -7.37 -0.32 18.57
CA VAL A 128 -7.16 -1.24 19.70
C VAL A 128 -7.28 -2.69 19.25
N ALA A 129 -8.35 -3.03 18.52
CA ALA A 129 -8.54 -4.38 17.99
C ALA A 129 -7.38 -4.81 17.08
N ARG A 130 -6.92 -3.91 16.20
CA ARG A 130 -5.75 -4.12 15.34
C ARG A 130 -4.48 -4.33 16.16
N SER A 131 -4.26 -3.52 17.19
CA SER A 131 -3.07 -3.60 18.05
C SER A 131 -3.01 -4.94 18.77
N ILE A 132 -4.14 -5.42 19.31
CA ILE A 132 -4.25 -6.74 19.94
C ILE A 132 -3.97 -7.85 18.93
N GLY A 133 -4.56 -7.77 17.73
CA GLY A 133 -4.34 -8.74 16.66
C GLY A 133 -2.88 -8.81 16.21
N THR A 134 -2.25 -7.66 15.95
CA THR A 134 -0.84 -7.57 15.57
C THR A 134 0.05 -8.13 16.68
N TYR A 135 -0.16 -7.75 17.93
CA TYR A 135 0.62 -8.28 19.05
C TYR A 135 0.45 -9.81 19.20
N GLY A 136 -0.77 -10.31 19.04
CA GLY A 136 -1.08 -11.75 19.06
C GLY A 136 -0.29 -12.53 18.00
N CYS A 137 -0.19 -12.02 16.78
CA CYS A 137 0.62 -12.62 15.71
C CYS A 137 2.12 -12.65 16.01
N LEU A 138 2.61 -11.82 16.95
CA LEU A 138 4.02 -11.72 17.33
C LEU A 138 4.38 -12.55 18.56
N LEU A 139 3.40 -13.20 19.24
CA LEU A 139 3.68 -13.94 20.47
C LEU A 139 4.70 -15.07 20.29
N GLY A 140 4.73 -15.68 19.10
CA GLY A 140 5.66 -16.75 18.74
C GLY A 140 6.94 -16.29 18.02
N SER A 141 7.21 -14.98 17.91
CA SER A 141 8.43 -14.49 17.27
C SER A 141 9.58 -14.31 18.28
N GLU A 142 10.82 -14.29 17.77
CA GLU A 142 12.04 -14.04 18.56
C GLU A 142 12.19 -12.57 19.00
N LEU A 143 11.20 -11.72 18.74
CA LEU A 143 11.23 -10.28 19.07
C LEU A 143 11.02 -10.03 20.56
N ASN A 144 11.74 -9.06 21.09
CA ASN A 144 11.55 -8.55 22.45
C ASN A 144 10.22 -7.79 22.61
N VAL A 145 9.74 -7.65 23.84
CA VAL A 145 8.47 -6.94 24.12
C VAL A 145 8.46 -5.51 23.56
N ALA A 146 9.60 -4.81 23.65
CA ALA A 146 9.75 -3.47 23.11
C ALA A 146 9.61 -3.47 21.57
N GLU A 147 10.30 -4.38 20.88
CA GLU A 147 10.22 -4.53 19.41
C GLU A 147 8.81 -4.93 18.96
N ARG A 148 8.12 -5.80 19.72
CA ARG A 148 6.73 -6.16 19.44
C ARG A 148 5.80 -4.95 19.51
N ILE A 149 5.98 -4.09 20.52
CA ILE A 149 5.23 -2.82 20.63
C ILE A 149 5.59 -1.89 19.48
N PHE A 150 6.86 -1.82 19.09
CA PHE A 150 7.27 -1.02 17.93
C PHE A 150 6.60 -1.51 16.63
N VAL A 151 6.51 -2.82 16.40
CA VAL A 151 5.75 -3.39 15.27
C VAL A 151 4.29 -2.96 15.33
N VAL A 152 3.64 -3.01 16.49
CA VAL A 152 2.25 -2.52 16.64
C VAL A 152 2.12 -1.05 16.26
N ILE A 153 3.07 -0.19 16.67
CA ILE A 153 3.09 1.24 16.34
C ILE A 153 3.28 1.45 14.82
N THR A 154 4.22 0.75 14.20
CA THR A 154 4.46 0.87 12.74
C THR A 154 3.28 0.37 11.88
N TYR A 155 2.42 -0.47 12.46
CA TYR A 155 1.20 -0.96 11.83
C TYR A 155 0.01 0.01 11.92
N LEU A 156 0.19 1.19 12.52
CA LEU A 156 -0.80 2.28 12.46
C LEU A 156 -1.17 2.59 10.99
N PRO A 157 -2.45 2.88 10.69
CA PRO A 157 -2.92 3.10 9.32
C PRO A 157 -2.11 4.17 8.59
N LYS A 158 -1.66 3.83 7.37
CA LYS A 158 -0.97 4.75 6.47
C LYS A 158 -1.99 5.47 5.58
N ALA A 159 -1.91 6.80 5.57
CA ALA A 159 -2.92 7.71 5.01
C ALA A 159 -3.27 7.49 3.53
N THR A 160 -2.33 6.99 2.73
CA THR A 160 -2.40 7.06 1.26
C THR A 160 -3.47 6.14 0.66
N VAL A 161 -3.60 4.91 1.15
CA VAL A 161 -4.64 3.98 0.66
C VAL A 161 -6.02 4.44 1.11
N GLN A 162 -6.13 5.00 2.31
CA GLN A 162 -7.37 5.54 2.85
C GLN A 162 -7.85 6.74 2.03
N ALA A 163 -6.92 7.62 1.63
CA ALA A 163 -7.24 8.77 0.79
C ALA A 163 -7.66 8.34 -0.63
N ALA A 164 -6.99 7.35 -1.20
CA ALA A 164 -7.31 6.86 -2.54
C ALA A 164 -8.66 6.12 -2.63
N ILE A 165 -9.01 5.32 -1.61
CA ILE A 165 -10.19 4.43 -1.64
C ILE A 165 -11.38 5.03 -0.86
N GLY A 166 -11.15 5.99 0.03
CA GLY A 166 -12.19 6.57 0.90
C GLY A 166 -13.36 7.20 0.13
N GLY A 167 -13.11 7.79 -1.03
CA GLY A 167 -14.15 8.35 -1.91
C GLY A 167 -14.82 7.35 -2.84
N ALA A 168 -14.33 6.11 -2.93
CA ALA A 168 -14.88 5.12 -3.86
C ALA A 168 -16.36 4.77 -3.61
N PRO A 169 -16.82 4.59 -2.35
CA PRO A 169 -18.24 4.35 -2.08
C PRO A 169 -19.12 5.53 -2.52
N LEU A 170 -18.72 6.76 -2.20
CA LEU A 170 -19.46 7.97 -2.60
C LEU A 170 -19.61 8.04 -4.13
N ALA A 171 -18.51 7.84 -4.86
CA ALA A 171 -18.54 7.83 -6.32
C ALA A 171 -19.43 6.70 -6.88
N ALA A 172 -19.36 5.50 -6.31
CA ALA A 172 -20.19 4.37 -6.74
C ALA A 172 -21.68 4.61 -6.49
N MET A 173 -22.05 5.20 -5.34
CA MET A 173 -23.44 5.52 -5.01
C MET A 173 -23.99 6.63 -5.91
N ALA A 174 -23.19 7.68 -6.16
CA ALA A 174 -23.56 8.77 -7.07
C ALA A 174 -23.79 8.26 -8.51
N LEU A 175 -22.92 7.37 -9.01
CA LEU A 175 -23.08 6.76 -10.34
C LEU A 175 -24.29 5.83 -10.45
N ALA A 176 -24.68 5.19 -9.34
CA ALA A 176 -25.86 4.34 -9.26
C ALA A 176 -27.16 5.11 -9.01
N GLY A 177 -27.10 6.43 -8.80
CA GLY A 177 -28.26 7.25 -8.44
C GLY A 177 -28.85 6.92 -7.06
N MET A 178 -28.05 6.36 -6.15
CA MET A 178 -28.44 6.05 -4.78
C MET A 178 -28.21 7.26 -3.85
N GLU A 179 -28.82 7.23 -2.66
CA GLU A 179 -28.61 8.25 -1.62
C GLU A 179 -27.13 8.30 -1.21
N THR A 180 -26.52 9.49 -1.23
CA THR A 180 -25.06 9.67 -1.04
C THR A 180 -24.61 9.82 0.41
N GLY A 181 -25.54 10.01 1.35
CA GLY A 181 -25.20 10.33 2.75
C GLY A 181 -24.28 9.31 3.42
N ALA A 182 -24.48 8.01 3.17
CA ALA A 182 -23.57 6.99 3.69
C ALA A 182 -22.16 7.08 3.07
N GLY A 183 -22.06 7.44 1.79
CA GLY A 183 -20.78 7.65 1.11
C GLY A 183 -20.02 8.86 1.64
N GLU A 184 -20.74 9.95 1.93
CA GLU A 184 -20.18 11.17 2.53
C GLU A 184 -19.65 10.90 3.95
N ILE A 185 -20.41 10.15 4.77
CA ILE A 185 -19.94 9.74 6.10
C ILE A 185 -18.68 8.87 5.99
N ILE A 186 -18.64 7.90 5.08
CA ILE A 186 -17.47 7.03 4.89
C ILE A 186 -16.24 7.87 4.48
N LEU A 187 -16.42 8.80 3.53
CA LEU A 187 -15.35 9.70 3.11
C LEU A 187 -14.87 10.59 4.26
N ALA A 188 -15.80 11.19 5.02
CA ALA A 188 -15.49 12.05 6.16
C ALA A 188 -14.73 11.29 7.25
N VAL A 189 -15.16 10.07 7.59
CA VAL A 189 -14.47 9.20 8.57
C VAL A 189 -13.11 8.74 8.04
N ALA A 190 -12.96 8.48 6.74
CA ALA A 190 -11.67 8.14 6.14
C ALA A 190 -10.67 9.31 6.26
N VAL A 191 -11.11 10.54 6.01
CA VAL A 191 -10.27 11.73 6.19
C VAL A 191 -9.98 12.03 7.65
N LEU A 192 -10.96 11.87 8.53
CA LEU A 192 -10.75 11.97 9.97
C LEU A 192 -9.70 10.95 10.45
N SER A 193 -9.75 9.71 9.96
CA SER A 193 -8.71 8.71 10.25
C SER A 193 -7.35 9.19 9.79
N ILE A 194 -7.21 9.76 8.60
CA ILE A 194 -5.92 10.27 8.10
C ILE A 194 -5.38 11.38 9.02
N VAL A 195 -6.23 12.37 9.33
CA VAL A 195 -5.85 13.52 10.15
C VAL A 195 -5.44 13.10 11.56
N LEU A 196 -6.12 12.10 12.14
CA LEU A 196 -5.79 11.60 13.47
C LEU A 196 -4.58 10.67 13.46
N THR A 197 -4.55 9.66 12.59
CA THR A 197 -3.58 8.56 12.69
C THR A 197 -2.25 8.84 12.02
N ALA A 198 -2.20 9.65 10.96
CA ALA A 198 -0.95 9.94 10.26
C ALA A 198 0.07 10.71 11.12
N PRO A 199 -0.27 11.86 11.74
CA PRO A 199 0.68 12.60 12.58
C PRO A 199 1.00 11.83 13.87
N LEU A 200 0.01 11.19 14.50
CA LEU A 200 0.23 10.38 15.70
C LEU A 200 1.14 9.19 15.41
N GLY A 201 0.95 8.51 14.27
CA GLY A 201 1.81 7.41 13.84
C GLY A 201 3.23 7.87 13.53
N ALA A 202 3.39 8.97 12.79
CA ALA A 202 4.71 9.52 12.49
C ALA A 202 5.47 9.94 13.77
N TRP A 203 4.76 10.58 14.71
CA TRP A 203 5.32 10.95 16.02
C TRP A 203 5.66 9.73 16.87
N ALA A 204 4.78 8.73 16.93
CA ALA A 204 5.05 7.52 17.71
C ALA A 204 6.26 6.75 17.15
N ILE A 205 6.37 6.64 15.82
CA ILE A 205 7.52 6.01 15.15
C ILE A 205 8.81 6.78 15.44
N SER A 206 8.82 8.11 15.35
CA SER A 206 10.03 8.89 15.59
C SER A 206 10.51 8.80 17.05
N VAL A 207 9.59 8.76 18.01
CA VAL A 207 9.94 8.67 19.44
C VAL A 207 10.40 7.26 19.82
N THR A 208 9.80 6.21 19.24
CA THR A 208 10.09 4.82 19.62
C THR A 208 11.15 4.15 18.75
N GLY A 209 11.32 4.56 17.50
CA GLY A 209 12.28 3.96 16.56
C GLY A 209 13.70 3.96 17.11
N ASP A 210 14.24 5.14 17.40
CA ASP A 210 15.64 5.28 17.85
C ASP A 210 15.89 4.71 19.26
N ARG A 211 14.85 4.52 20.06
CA ARG A 211 14.96 4.04 21.46
C ARG A 211 14.85 2.53 21.60
N VAL A 212 14.07 1.90 20.72
CA VAL A 212 13.68 0.49 20.84
C VAL A 212 14.44 -0.38 19.85
N LEU A 213 14.77 0.14 18.66
CA LEU A 213 15.49 -0.62 17.66
C LEU A 213 16.98 -0.62 17.96
N GLN A 214 17.54 -1.81 18.13
CA GLN A 214 18.97 -2.01 18.16
C GLN A 214 19.45 -2.36 16.74
N VAL A 215 20.59 -1.80 16.33
CA VAL A 215 21.25 -2.25 15.11
C VAL A 215 21.71 -3.68 15.37
N ALA A 216 21.20 -4.63 14.60
CA ALA A 216 21.70 -6.00 14.65
C ALA A 216 23.21 -5.96 14.37
N LEU A 217 24.02 -6.45 15.31
CA LEU A 217 25.44 -6.71 15.08
C LEU A 217 25.50 -7.69 13.92
N ALA A 218 26.03 -7.26 12.76
CA ALA A 218 26.22 -8.11 11.60
C ALA A 218 26.89 -9.41 12.07
N GLY A 219 26.21 -10.54 11.92
CA GLY A 219 26.83 -11.82 12.23
C GLY A 219 28.06 -11.96 11.33
N ILE A 220 29.12 -12.60 11.84
CA ILE A 220 30.34 -12.87 11.05
C ILE A 220 29.99 -13.62 9.74
N HIS A 221 28.85 -14.32 9.69
CA HIS A 221 28.29 -14.88 8.46
C HIS A 221 27.72 -13.84 7.49
N ASP A 222 26.88 -12.91 7.96
CA ASP A 222 26.27 -11.87 7.11
C ASP A 222 27.32 -10.95 6.49
N ALA A 223 28.37 -10.61 7.26
CA ALA A 223 29.50 -9.83 6.73
C ALA A 223 30.33 -10.63 5.72
N ARG A 224 30.49 -11.94 5.91
CA ARG A 224 31.23 -12.81 4.98
C ARG A 224 30.47 -13.08 3.69
N ASP A 225 29.15 -13.19 3.78
CA ASP A 225 28.27 -13.42 2.63
C ASP A 225 28.12 -12.12 1.81
N ALA A 226 28.05 -10.95 2.46
CA ALA A 226 28.14 -9.65 1.78
C ALA A 226 29.49 -9.41 1.09
N VAL A 227 30.61 -9.85 1.67
CA VAL A 227 31.94 -9.77 1.02
C VAL A 227 32.03 -10.73 -0.16
N LYS A 228 31.49 -11.95 -0.06
CA LYS A 228 31.44 -12.88 -1.20
C LYS A 228 30.58 -12.36 -2.35
N GLU A 229 29.46 -11.71 -2.05
CA GLU A 229 28.63 -11.05 -3.07
C GLU A 229 29.36 -9.85 -3.71
N SER A 230 30.19 -9.13 -2.95
CA SER A 230 31.04 -8.05 -3.44
C SER A 230 32.22 -8.51 -4.29
N GLU A 231 32.77 -9.70 -4.06
CA GLU A 231 33.94 -10.24 -4.77
C GLU A 231 33.58 -11.12 -5.98
N GLY A 232 32.29 -11.44 -6.16
CA GLY A 232 31.77 -12.28 -7.25
C GLY A 232 31.29 -11.55 -8.51
N GLY A 233 31.57 -10.25 -8.65
CA GLY A 233 31.21 -9.40 -9.80
C GLY A 233 32.37 -9.18 -10.76
#